data_AF-A0A1Y6ERX3-F1
#
_entry.id   AF-A0A1Y6ERX3-F1
#
_cell.length_a   1.000
_cell.length_b   1.000
_cell.length_c   1.000
_cell.angle_alpha   90.00
_cell.angle_beta   90.00
_cell.angle_gamma   90.00
#
_symmetry.space_group_name_H-M   'P 1'
#
loop_
_entity.id
_entity.type
_entity.pdbx_description
1 polymer ?
#
loop_
_entity_poly.entity_id
_entity_poly.type
_entity_poly.pdbx_seq_one_letter_code
_entity_poly.pdbx_strand_id
1 'polypeptide(L)'
;MSERNALIELANFVGRSPLASPDMRVRNKALSGMTDRILPRQKRSVGDLLAVVMALSARTRRMAQDPAHVEVDVFAPGGKRALRMTFGRE
;
A
#
# COMPACT_ATOMS: atom_id res chain seq x y z
N MET A 1 15.20 -19.00 -41.95
CA MET A 1 14.49 -20.30 -41.82
C MET A 1 13.75 -20.47 -40.50
N SER A 2 13.99 -19.67 -39.44
CA SER A 2 13.36 -19.87 -38.11
C SER A 2 12.01 -19.16 -37.92
N GLU A 3 11.85 -17.90 -38.37
CA GLU A 3 10.62 -17.12 -38.14
C GLU A 3 9.37 -17.69 -38.82
N ARG A 4 9.54 -18.33 -39.98
CA ARG A 4 8.42 -18.94 -40.72
C ARG A 4 7.83 -20.13 -39.96
N ASN A 5 8.63 -20.84 -39.18
CA ASN A 5 8.15 -21.95 -38.35
C ASN A 5 7.39 -21.45 -37.12
N ALA A 6 7.86 -20.38 -36.46
CA ALA A 6 7.18 -19.80 -35.29
C ALA A 6 5.78 -19.24 -35.64
N LEU A 7 5.62 -18.62 -36.80
CA LEU A 7 4.32 -18.12 -37.28
C LEU A 7 3.34 -19.26 -37.63
N ILE A 8 3.85 -20.37 -38.17
CA ILE A 8 3.05 -21.58 -38.46
C ILE A 8 2.64 -22.28 -37.15
N GLU A 9 3.51 -22.29 -36.14
CA GLU A 9 3.19 -22.81 -34.81
C GLU A 9 2.13 -21.97 -34.08
N LEU A 10 2.17 -20.64 -34.21
CA LEU A 10 1.13 -19.75 -33.71
C LEU A 10 -0.21 -19.95 -34.41
N ALA A 11 -0.21 -20.15 -35.73
CA ALA A 11 -1.44 -20.40 -36.49
C ALA A 11 -2.15 -21.71 -36.07
N ASN A 12 -1.38 -22.69 -35.59
CA ASN A 12 -1.89 -23.96 -35.08
C ASN A 12 -2.02 -24.01 -33.55
N PHE A 13 -1.81 -22.89 -32.86
CA PHE A 13 -1.81 -22.85 -31.41
C PHE A 13 -3.23 -22.99 -30.85
N VAL A 14 -3.55 -24.17 -30.32
CA VAL A 14 -4.74 -24.38 -29.50
C VAL A 14 -4.37 -24.02 -28.06
N GLY A 15 -4.90 -22.88 -27.59
CA GLY A 15 -4.69 -22.43 -26.22
C GLY A 15 -5.17 -23.47 -25.21
N ARG A 16 -4.23 -24.18 -24.57
CA ARG A 16 -4.50 -25.13 -23.47
C ARG A 16 -4.87 -24.44 -22.15
N SER A 17 -5.15 -23.13 -22.20
CA SER A 17 -5.53 -22.37 -21.03
C SER A 17 -6.89 -22.85 -20.52
N PRO A 18 -7.05 -23.06 -19.21
CA PRO A 18 -8.35 -23.33 -18.60
C PRO A 18 -9.41 -22.25 -18.91
N LEU A 19 -8.98 -21.03 -19.28
CA LEU A 19 -9.88 -19.94 -19.70
C LEU A 19 -10.39 -20.09 -21.14
N ALA A 20 -9.62 -20.75 -22.00
CA ALA A 20 -9.96 -21.02 -23.40
C ALA A 20 -10.72 -22.35 -23.57
N SER A 21 -11.02 -23.03 -22.47
CA SER A 21 -11.76 -24.29 -22.49
C SER A 21 -13.18 -24.07 -23.07
N PRO A 22 -13.66 -24.98 -23.93
CA PRO A 22 -15.04 -24.97 -24.40
C PRO A 22 -16.04 -25.36 -23.29
N ASP A 23 -15.55 -25.97 -22.20
CA ASP A 23 -16.36 -26.29 -21.03
C ASP A 23 -16.50 -25.09 -20.10
N MET A 24 -17.73 -24.59 -19.99
CA MET A 24 -18.14 -23.53 -19.07
C MET A 24 -17.71 -23.80 -17.60
N ARG A 25 -17.74 -25.04 -17.14
CA ARG A 25 -17.43 -25.41 -15.75
C ARG A 25 -15.94 -25.23 -15.46
N VAL A 26 -15.09 -25.66 -16.39
CA VAL A 26 -13.62 -25.49 -16.31
C VAL A 26 -13.25 -24.01 -16.34
N ARG A 27 -13.89 -23.25 -17.23
CA ARG A 27 -13.68 -21.81 -17.34
C ARG A 27 -14.10 -21.05 -16.08
N ASN A 28 -15.29 -21.34 -15.55
CA ASN A 28 -15.78 -20.68 -14.33
C ASN A 28 -14.92 -21.00 -13.11
N LYS A 29 -14.40 -22.23 -13.00
CA LYS A 29 -13.47 -22.61 -11.92
C LYS A 29 -12.15 -21.83 -12.02
N ALA A 30 -11.60 -21.68 -13.22
CA ALA A 30 -10.39 -20.89 -13.44
C ALA A 30 -10.60 -19.40 -13.14
N LEU A 31 -11.72 -18.83 -13.58
CA LEU A 31 -12.11 -17.44 -13.29
C LEU A 31 -12.27 -17.23 -11.78
N SER A 32 -13.03 -18.08 -11.08
CA SER A 32 -13.21 -17.99 -9.63
C SER A 32 -11.87 -18.02 -8.89
N GLY A 33 -10.96 -18.93 -9.27
CA GLY A 33 -9.63 -19.02 -8.64
C GLY A 33 -8.74 -17.82 -8.90
N MET A 34 -8.88 -17.13 -10.05
CA MET A 34 -8.20 -15.86 -10.32
C MET A 34 -8.79 -14.74 -9.47
N THR A 35 -10.12 -14.64 -9.42
CA THR A 35 -10.81 -13.63 -8.61
C THR A 35 -10.53 -13.79 -7.13
N ASP A 36 -10.46 -15.03 -6.62
CA ASP A 36 -10.12 -15.33 -5.22
C ASP A 36 -8.70 -14.91 -4.83
N ARG A 37 -7.77 -14.82 -5.80
CA ARG A 37 -6.40 -14.35 -5.58
C ARG A 37 -6.25 -12.84 -5.76
N ILE A 38 -7.07 -12.24 -6.62
CA ILE A 38 -7.05 -10.80 -6.92
C ILE A 38 -7.83 -10.00 -5.89
N LEU A 39 -8.98 -10.51 -5.44
CA LEU A 39 -9.69 -9.90 -4.32
C LEU A 39 -8.97 -10.30 -3.03
N PRO A 40 -8.44 -9.33 -2.25
CA PRO A 40 -8.06 -9.64 -0.88
C PRO A 40 -9.34 -10.03 -0.14
N ARG A 41 -9.62 -11.33 -0.03
CA ARG A 41 -10.69 -11.90 0.83
C ARG A 41 -10.36 -11.74 2.31
N GLN A 42 -9.68 -10.66 2.69
CA GLN A 42 -9.70 -10.20 4.06
C GLN A 42 -11.12 -9.67 4.30
N LYS A 43 -11.99 -10.56 4.76
CA LYS A 43 -13.09 -10.18 5.64
C LYS A 43 -12.42 -9.44 6.80
N ARG A 44 -12.18 -8.14 6.63
CA ARG A 44 -11.56 -7.30 7.67
C ARG A 44 -12.43 -7.49 8.88
N SER A 45 -11.85 -8.04 9.94
CA SER A 45 -12.57 -8.15 11.19
C SER A 45 -12.96 -6.75 11.64
N VAL A 46 -13.99 -6.65 12.49
CA VAL A 46 -14.32 -5.37 13.14
C VAL A 46 -13.08 -4.79 13.85
N GLY A 47 -12.22 -5.66 14.39
CA GLY A 47 -10.93 -5.28 14.97
C GLY A 47 -9.99 -4.60 13.98
N ASP A 48 -9.87 -5.13 12.75
CA ASP A 48 -9.03 -4.53 11.70
C ASP A 48 -9.56 -3.15 11.26
N LEU A 49 -10.88 -3.03 11.14
CA LEU A 49 -11.54 -1.75 10.85
C LEU A 49 -11.31 -0.72 11.96
N LEU A 50 -11.46 -1.13 13.23
CA LEU A 50 -11.17 -0.28 14.38
C LEU A 50 -9.70 0.13 14.43
N ALA A 51 -8.77 -0.77 14.13
CA ALA A 51 -7.34 -0.46 14.07
C ALA A 51 -7.04 0.63 13.02
N VAL A 52 -7.66 0.55 11.84
CA VAL A 52 -7.53 1.58 10.80
C VAL A 52 -8.09 2.92 11.26
N VAL A 53 -9.27 2.94 11.88
CA VAL A 53 -9.90 4.18 12.39
C VAL A 53 -9.05 4.80 13.50
N MET A 54 -8.52 4.00 14.42
CA MET A 54 -7.64 4.49 15.48
C MET A 54 -6.35 5.08 14.92
N ALA A 55 -5.73 4.40 13.95
CA ALA A 55 -4.53 4.90 13.28
C ALA A 55 -4.80 6.23 12.57
N LEU A 56 -5.92 6.32 11.83
CA LEU A 56 -6.32 7.55 11.16
C LEU A 56 -6.63 8.68 12.17
N SER A 57 -7.35 8.37 13.25
CA SER A 57 -7.70 9.33 14.31
C SER A 57 -6.48 9.83 15.09
N ALA A 58 -5.47 9.00 15.30
CA ALA A 58 -4.21 9.40 15.93
C ALA A 58 -3.41 10.32 15.00
N ARG A 59 -3.41 10.02 13.69
CA ARG A 59 -2.74 10.86 12.68
C ARG A 59 -3.40 12.23 12.55
N THR A 60 -4.73 12.28 12.44
CA THR A 60 -5.46 13.56 12.33
C THR A 60 -5.29 14.40 13.58
N ARG A 61 -5.27 13.79 14.77
CA ARG A 61 -4.91 14.51 16.00
C ARG A 61 -3.53 15.14 15.92
N ARG A 62 -2.50 14.46 15.39
CA ARG A 62 -1.17 15.06 15.23
C ARG A 62 -1.13 16.16 14.18
N MET A 63 -1.95 16.09 13.13
CA MET A 63 -2.02 17.11 12.09
C MET A 63 -2.79 18.37 12.49
N ALA A 64 -3.77 18.23 13.39
CA ALA A 64 -4.60 19.34 13.88
C ALA A 64 -4.05 20.02 15.14
N GLN A 65 -2.98 19.47 15.73
CA GLN A 65 -2.30 20.11 16.86
C GLN A 65 -1.29 21.12 16.31
N ASP A 66 -1.24 22.29 16.92
CA ASP A 66 -0.20 23.26 16.62
C ASP A 66 1.18 22.63 16.88
N PRO A 67 2.17 22.84 15.99
CA PRO A 67 3.52 22.37 16.20
C PRO A 67 4.07 22.84 17.55
N ALA A 68 4.78 21.94 18.25
CA ALA A 68 5.41 22.32 19.51
C ALA A 68 6.51 23.37 19.25
N HIS A 69 6.40 24.51 19.91
CA HIS A 69 7.44 25.54 19.92
C HIS A 69 8.35 25.32 21.12
N VAL A 70 9.65 25.18 20.86
CA VAL A 70 10.66 24.97 21.90
C VAL A 70 11.62 26.14 21.92
N GLU A 71 11.68 26.86 23.04
CA GLU A 71 12.70 27.86 23.31
C GLU A 71 13.76 27.27 24.25
N VAL A 72 15.02 27.30 23.79
CA VAL A 72 16.17 26.85 24.57
C VAL A 72 17.02 28.06 24.89
N ASP A 73 17.13 28.38 26.18
CA ASP A 73 18.03 29.40 26.72
C ASP A 73 19.16 28.72 27.49
N VAL A 74 20.40 28.98 27.08
CA VAL A 74 21.62 28.52 27.78
C VAL A 74 22.27 29.72 28.45
N PHE A 75 22.61 29.57 29.72
CA PHE A 75 23.29 30.58 30.52
C PHE A 75 24.72 30.13 30.83
N ALA A 76 25.67 31.04 30.69
CA ALA A 76 27.04 30.81 31.15
C ALA A 76 27.08 30.76 32.69
N PRO A 77 28.12 30.16 33.31
CA PRO A 77 28.27 30.13 34.76
C PRO A 77 28.22 31.51 35.44
N GLY A 78 28.55 32.58 34.71
CA GLY A 78 28.43 33.97 35.17
C GLY A 78 27.03 34.57 35.05
N GLY A 79 25.99 33.78 34.80
CA GLY A 79 24.59 34.21 34.73
C GLY A 79 24.20 34.98 33.45
N LYS A 80 25.18 35.31 32.59
CA LYS A 80 24.93 35.92 31.28
C LYS A 80 24.40 34.88 30.29
N ARG A 81 23.42 35.24 29.48
CA ARG A 81 22.85 34.36 28.44
C ARG A 81 23.92 34.09 27.37
N ALA A 82 24.20 32.81 27.13
CA ALA A 82 25.20 32.35 26.17
C ALA A 82 24.56 32.02 24.81
N LEU A 83 23.35 31.44 24.81
CA LEU A 83 22.67 31.00 23.60
C LEU A 83 21.16 31.10 23.78
N ARG A 84 20.45 31.52 22.74
CA ARG A 84 19.00 31.41 22.61
C ARG A 84 18.70 30.74 21.28
N MET A 85 17.95 29.64 21.32
CA MET A 85 17.49 28.94 20.12
C MET A 85 15.98 28.75 20.19
N THR A 86 15.34 28.87 19.03
CA THR A 86 13.92 28.61 18.88
C THR A 86 13.75 27.53 17.83
N PHE A 87 13.05 26.45 18.18
CA PHE A 87 12.73 25.34 17.28
C PHE A 87 11.22 25.29 17.04
N GLY A 88 10.83 24.81 15.85
CA GLY A 88 9.43 24.68 15.47
C GLY A 88 8.78 25.98 14.97
N ARG A 89 9.57 26.95 14.49
CA ARG A 89 9.08 28.03 13.62
C ARG A 89 9.37 27.67 12.16
N GLU A 90 8.36 27.70 11.31
CA GLU A 90 8.52 27.97 9.88
C GLU A 90 8.61 29.49 9.65
#